data_AF-A0A954VUI9-F1
#
_entry.id   AF-A0A954VUI9-F1
#
_cell.length_a   1.000
_cell.length_b   1.000
_cell.length_c   1.000
_cell.angle_alpha   90.00
_cell.angle_beta   90.00
_cell.angle_gamma   90.00
#
_symmetry.space_group_name_H-M   'P 1'
#
loop_
_entity.id
_entity.type
_entity.pdbx_description
1 polymer ?
#
loop_
_entity_poly.entity_id
_entity_poly.type
_entity_poly.pdbx_seq_one_letter_code
_entity_poly.pdbx_strand_id
1 'polypeptide(L)'
;MIKLVPETTGQEQQIRTACEAFWLTADHQLLTKAQTESAAHRILVELGLPSSLLGWAMVVLFSESWRKPFAAVPFSKRMLLVPEISDDDTGLRELCQLATDLGYHVLAAKASSEVLERIFSGQVEAILGIATLDVLEKAIDKIQMVELPCLAIPAERADDGQLQFDASWARQWLNQAADCVNSHQGNRYWQVMQAAAGMFAPDQLGTLVRPDRKWDISGQSVGDVDQLLENTAAVASTEALAFDFLAKGGKYSRPFITLAVYDALTHGSSPSNSSLDVDLPDEVKRAAISIETFHKASLIHDDIEDDDQYRYGELTLHRRFGTPLAINVGDFMIGLGYRLVSRDAGALGTQVVAEILDILAEAHVRLSEGQGAELAWRESSGKRLTPADAIEIYALKTSPAFEAALLVGARLAGCIDGLRQPLRDFAKNLGIAFQILNDLKDWSEDTGNKLLQGGDVTGGRPTVLWALALEGLPPADRRSLQDLVGMEPPLDAELQIERVRRLYEKADVFEKSLQLVRQHRQQAEQIAAAFPADSLRMLLQYLTDCVLERTELPAANVSSPLPVGTV
;
A
#
# COMPACT_ATOMS: atom_id res chain seq x y z
N MET A 1 -12.66 12.93 -25.00
CA MET A 1 -12.80 14.40 -25.04
C MET A 1 -11.39 14.94 -25.01
N ILE A 2 -10.98 15.79 -25.96
CA ILE A 2 -9.62 16.36 -25.97
C ILE A 2 -9.52 17.26 -24.73
N LYS A 3 -8.71 16.86 -23.75
CA LYS A 3 -8.43 17.66 -22.57
C LYS A 3 -7.41 18.71 -22.98
N LEU A 4 -7.76 19.98 -22.85
CA LEU A 4 -6.89 21.09 -23.24
C LEU A 4 -6.39 21.82 -22.00
N VAL A 5 -5.16 22.33 -22.10
CA VAL A 5 -4.59 23.32 -21.18
C VAL A 5 -4.96 24.71 -21.71
N PRO A 6 -5.17 25.73 -20.85
CA PRO A 6 -5.44 27.09 -21.33
C PRO A 6 -4.31 27.61 -22.24
N GLU A 7 -4.66 28.24 -23.36
CA GLU A 7 -3.68 28.67 -24.38
C GLU A 7 -2.95 29.97 -23.99
N THR A 8 -3.47 30.70 -23.00
CA THR A 8 -2.92 31.99 -22.57
C THR A 8 -2.87 32.11 -21.05
N THR A 9 -1.83 32.76 -20.54
CA THR A 9 -1.68 33.10 -19.11
C THR A 9 -2.87 33.92 -18.56
N GLY A 10 -3.54 34.68 -19.43
CA GLY A 10 -4.77 35.41 -19.06
C GLY A 10 -5.95 34.49 -18.74
N GLN A 11 -6.14 33.42 -19.51
CA GLN A 11 -7.18 32.41 -19.25
C GLN A 11 -6.86 31.60 -17.99
N GLU A 12 -5.59 31.22 -17.78
CA GLU A 12 -5.16 30.53 -16.55
C GLU A 12 -5.51 31.35 -15.31
N GLN A 13 -5.16 32.64 -15.33
CA GLN A 13 -5.42 33.54 -14.21
C GLN A 13 -6.92 33.73 -13.95
N GLN A 14 -7.75 33.85 -15.00
CA GLN A 14 -9.20 33.98 -14.86
C GLN A 14 -9.82 32.77 -14.15
N ILE A 15 -9.46 31.55 -14.58
CA ILE A 15 -9.95 30.33 -13.96
C ILE A 15 -9.47 30.23 -12.52
N ARG A 16 -8.18 30.51 -12.25
CA ARG A 16 -7.61 30.50 -10.89
C ARG A 16 -8.34 31.43 -9.94
N THR A 17 -8.55 32.68 -10.35
CA THR A 17 -9.27 33.67 -9.54
C THR A 17 -10.73 33.26 -9.29
N ALA A 18 -11.40 32.65 -10.27
CA ALA A 18 -12.76 32.16 -10.08
C ALA A 18 -12.84 30.94 -9.13
N CYS A 19 -11.89 30.01 -9.23
CA CYS A 19 -11.79 28.87 -8.30
C CYS A 19 -11.48 29.30 -6.87
N GLU A 20 -10.59 30.28 -6.69
CA GLU A 20 -10.30 30.88 -5.38
C GLU A 20 -11.54 31.56 -4.79
N ALA A 21 -12.26 32.36 -5.60
CA ALA A 21 -13.49 33.03 -5.19
C ALA A 21 -14.60 32.03 -4.81
N PHE A 22 -14.74 30.93 -5.55
CA PHE A 22 -15.66 29.85 -5.21
C PHE A 22 -15.37 29.30 -3.81
N TRP A 23 -14.12 28.96 -3.52
CA TRP A 23 -13.73 28.37 -2.23
C TRP A 23 -13.83 29.32 -1.04
N LEU A 24 -13.73 30.63 -1.25
CA LEU A 24 -13.99 31.62 -0.21
C LEU A 24 -15.46 31.65 0.24
N THR A 25 -16.38 31.15 -0.59
CA THR A 25 -17.83 31.16 -0.32
C THR A 25 -18.41 29.77 -0.04
N ALA A 26 -17.61 28.71 -0.20
CA ALA A 26 -18.01 27.32 0.06
C ALA A 26 -17.97 26.99 1.56
N ASP A 27 -18.79 26.04 2.00
CA ASP A 27 -18.99 25.63 3.41
C ASP A 27 -17.79 24.81 3.98
N HIS A 28 -16.58 25.06 3.46
CA HIS A 28 -15.29 24.45 3.85
C HIS A 28 -15.24 22.91 3.92
N GLN A 29 -16.22 22.19 3.36
CA GLN A 29 -16.18 20.75 3.17
C GLN A 29 -15.50 20.38 1.84
N LEU A 30 -14.67 19.34 1.86
CA LEU A 30 -14.06 18.79 0.65
C LEU A 30 -15.15 18.30 -0.32
N LEU A 31 -15.05 18.72 -1.58
CA LEU A 31 -15.99 18.31 -2.62
C LEU A 31 -15.61 16.92 -3.16
N THR A 32 -16.59 16.02 -3.29
CA THR A 32 -16.42 14.77 -4.05
C THR A 32 -16.09 15.08 -5.51
N LYS A 33 -15.47 14.15 -6.25
CA LYS A 33 -15.19 14.33 -7.69
C LYS A 33 -16.39 14.82 -8.50
N ALA A 34 -17.57 14.24 -8.31
CA ALA A 34 -18.78 14.65 -9.02
C ALA A 34 -19.20 16.09 -8.69
N GLN A 35 -19.03 16.51 -7.42
CA GLN A 35 -19.28 17.88 -7.00
C GLN A 35 -18.22 18.85 -7.55
N THR A 36 -16.94 18.47 -7.54
CA THR A 36 -15.83 19.23 -8.12
C THR A 36 -16.03 19.43 -9.63
N GLU A 37 -16.42 18.37 -10.34
CA GLU A 37 -16.73 18.43 -11.77
C GLU A 37 -17.90 19.37 -12.05
N SER A 38 -18.99 19.24 -11.29
CA SER A 38 -20.16 20.14 -11.42
C SER A 38 -19.83 21.59 -11.10
N ALA A 39 -19.01 21.85 -10.09
CA ALA A 39 -18.57 23.19 -9.71
C ALA A 39 -17.62 23.79 -10.77
N ALA A 40 -16.62 23.05 -11.21
CA ALA A 40 -15.69 23.48 -12.26
C ALA A 40 -16.41 23.76 -13.58
N HIS A 41 -17.39 22.92 -13.94
CA HIS A 41 -18.22 23.16 -15.12
C HIS A 41 -19.02 24.47 -15.01
N ARG A 42 -19.61 24.78 -13.84
CA ARG A 42 -20.30 26.06 -13.61
C ARG A 42 -19.36 27.25 -13.75
N ILE A 43 -18.16 27.18 -13.16
CA ILE A 43 -17.14 28.23 -13.24
C ILE A 43 -16.77 28.52 -14.71
N LEU A 44 -16.54 27.48 -15.52
CA LEU A 44 -16.21 27.66 -16.94
C LEU A 44 -17.36 28.30 -17.73
N VAL A 45 -18.60 27.91 -17.45
CA VAL A 45 -19.79 28.51 -18.09
C VAL A 45 -19.92 29.99 -17.73
N GLU A 46 -19.70 30.36 -16.47
CA GLU A 46 -19.75 31.76 -16.01
C GLU A 46 -18.64 32.63 -16.64
N LEU A 47 -17.46 32.06 -16.84
CA LEU A 47 -16.33 32.73 -17.51
C LEU A 47 -16.46 32.77 -19.04
N GLY A 48 -17.45 32.07 -19.63
CA GLY A 48 -17.59 31.96 -21.08
C GLY A 48 -16.46 31.14 -21.75
N LEU A 49 -15.85 30.21 -21.02
CA LEU A 49 -14.74 29.38 -21.47
C LEU A 49 -15.21 27.98 -21.93
N PRO A 50 -14.48 27.32 -22.84
CA PRO A 50 -14.91 26.03 -23.40
C PRO A 50 -14.80 24.89 -22.39
N SER A 51 -15.70 23.92 -22.49
CA SER A 51 -15.74 22.73 -21.61
C SER A 51 -14.53 21.81 -21.77
N SER A 52 -13.72 21.98 -22.81
CA SER A 52 -12.45 21.27 -22.97
C SER A 52 -11.42 21.58 -21.88
N LEU A 53 -11.58 22.70 -21.17
CA LEU A 53 -10.74 23.11 -20.03
C LEU A 53 -11.23 22.54 -18.69
N LEU A 54 -12.27 21.69 -18.69
CA LEU A 54 -12.89 21.15 -17.47
C LEU A 54 -11.88 20.46 -16.56
N GLY A 55 -11.03 19.60 -17.11
CA GLY A 55 -9.99 18.91 -16.34
C GLY A 55 -9.05 19.87 -15.62
N TRP A 56 -8.58 20.91 -16.33
CA TRP A 56 -7.70 21.92 -15.75
C TRP A 56 -8.41 22.70 -14.63
N ALA A 57 -9.64 23.14 -14.85
CA ALA A 57 -10.44 23.83 -13.84
C ALA A 57 -10.71 22.93 -12.61
N MET A 58 -10.94 21.63 -12.80
CA MET A 58 -11.09 20.68 -11.70
C MET A 58 -9.82 20.58 -10.86
N VAL A 59 -8.63 20.50 -11.47
CA VAL A 59 -7.35 20.44 -10.75
C VAL A 59 -7.10 21.72 -9.94
N VAL A 60 -7.38 22.88 -10.52
CA VAL A 60 -7.22 24.16 -9.81
C VAL A 60 -8.21 24.26 -8.65
N LEU A 61 -9.48 23.93 -8.90
CA LEU A 61 -10.50 23.94 -7.86
C LEU A 61 -10.18 22.95 -6.74
N PHE A 62 -9.66 21.77 -7.09
CA PHE A 62 -9.16 20.80 -6.12
C PHE A 62 -7.97 21.33 -5.30
N SER A 63 -7.00 21.99 -5.94
CA SER A 63 -5.84 22.54 -5.22
C SER A 63 -6.25 23.65 -4.25
N GLU A 64 -7.19 24.51 -4.64
CA GLU A 64 -7.70 25.57 -3.76
C GLU A 64 -8.42 25.02 -2.52
N SER A 65 -9.00 23.82 -2.57
CA SER A 65 -9.61 23.19 -1.39
C SER A 65 -8.58 22.86 -0.31
N TRP A 66 -7.34 22.59 -0.71
CA TRP A 66 -6.24 22.20 0.18
C TRP A 66 -5.30 23.34 0.54
N ARG A 67 -5.52 24.54 0.00
CA ARG A 67 -4.65 25.70 0.19
C ARG A 67 -4.32 25.99 1.65
N LYS A 68 -5.33 26.12 2.51
CA LYS A 68 -5.14 26.41 3.94
C LYS A 68 -4.50 25.22 4.69
N PRO A 69 -5.00 23.97 4.57
CA PRO A 69 -4.35 22.81 5.16
C PRO A 69 -2.87 22.66 4.77
N PHE A 70 -2.56 22.81 3.49
CA PHE A 70 -1.18 22.71 2.97
C PHE A 70 -0.26 23.78 3.57
N ALA A 71 -0.72 25.04 3.59
CA ALA A 71 0.07 26.17 4.09
C ALA A 71 0.42 26.07 5.58
N ALA A 72 -0.32 25.26 6.33
CA ALA A 72 -0.13 25.08 7.76
C ALA A 72 0.63 23.78 8.14
N VAL A 73 1.07 22.98 7.15
CA VAL A 73 2.05 21.90 7.35
C VAL A 73 3.48 22.49 7.40
N PRO A 74 4.38 22.09 8.31
CA PRO A 74 5.77 22.58 8.31
C PRO A 74 6.50 22.24 7.00
N PHE A 75 7.35 23.14 6.47
CA PHE A 75 8.07 22.90 5.21
C PHE A 75 8.88 21.60 5.21
N SER A 76 9.48 21.24 6.35
CA SER A 76 10.25 19.99 6.53
C SER A 76 9.42 18.71 6.39
N LYS A 77 8.09 18.82 6.43
CA LYS A 77 7.15 17.73 6.23
C LYS A 77 6.38 17.82 4.92
N ARG A 78 6.83 18.65 3.97
CA ARG A 78 6.21 18.77 2.64
C ARG A 78 7.06 18.06 1.61
N MET A 79 6.42 17.48 0.60
CA MET A 79 7.08 16.89 -0.55
C MET A 79 6.79 17.69 -1.82
N LEU A 80 7.82 17.95 -2.61
CA LEU A 80 7.71 18.34 -4.00
C LEU A 80 7.87 17.09 -4.86
N LEU A 81 6.79 16.68 -5.53
CA LEU A 81 6.77 15.53 -6.44
C LEU A 81 6.80 16.05 -7.88
N VAL A 82 7.86 15.71 -8.61
CA VAL A 82 8.11 16.18 -9.99
C VAL A 82 8.29 14.99 -10.93
N PRO A 83 8.08 15.16 -12.25
CA PRO A 83 8.43 14.12 -13.21
C PRO A 83 9.95 13.94 -13.29
N GLU A 84 10.42 12.97 -14.08
CA GLU A 84 11.85 12.78 -14.32
C GLU A 84 12.50 14.07 -14.84
N ILE A 85 13.53 14.50 -14.11
CA ILE A 85 14.28 15.72 -14.42
C ILE A 85 15.28 15.39 -15.52
N SER A 86 15.06 15.96 -16.71
CA SER A 86 16.06 15.93 -17.79
C SER A 86 17.24 16.86 -17.46
N ASP A 87 18.40 16.61 -18.05
CA ASP A 87 19.59 17.42 -17.85
C ASP A 87 19.44 18.88 -18.29
N ASP A 88 18.48 19.15 -19.18
CA ASP A 88 18.26 20.44 -19.80
C ASP A 88 17.12 21.27 -19.16
N ASP A 89 16.40 20.73 -18.16
CA ASP A 89 15.24 21.39 -17.54
C ASP A 89 15.66 22.31 -16.37
N THR A 90 16.18 23.49 -16.71
CA THR A 90 16.69 24.48 -15.73
C THR A 90 15.59 25.02 -14.82
N GLY A 91 14.37 25.22 -15.32
CA GLY A 91 13.24 25.74 -14.56
C GLY A 91 12.81 24.79 -13.44
N LEU A 92 12.69 23.49 -13.74
CA LEU A 92 12.35 22.47 -12.76
C LEU A 92 13.46 22.30 -11.71
N ARG A 93 14.73 22.38 -12.12
CA ARG A 93 15.89 22.33 -11.21
C ARG A 93 15.93 23.49 -10.22
N GLU A 94 15.72 24.72 -10.69
CA GLU A 94 15.63 25.89 -9.80
C GLU A 94 14.51 25.72 -8.77
N LEU A 95 13.38 25.14 -9.19
CA LEU A 95 12.26 24.88 -8.30
C LEU A 95 12.59 23.80 -7.25
N CYS A 96 13.24 22.72 -7.68
CA CYS A 96 13.71 21.65 -6.79
C CYS A 96 14.73 22.18 -5.77
N GLN A 97 15.65 23.05 -6.20
CA GLN A 97 16.61 23.69 -5.30
C GLN A 97 15.89 24.57 -4.28
N LEU A 98 14.96 25.42 -4.72
CA LEU A 98 14.17 26.25 -3.82
C LEU A 98 13.39 25.42 -2.79
N ALA A 99 12.75 24.33 -3.24
CA ALA A 99 12.02 23.43 -2.34
C ALA A 99 12.96 22.81 -1.31
N THR A 100 14.16 22.37 -1.73
CA THR A 100 15.20 21.84 -0.85
C THR A 100 15.66 22.88 0.17
N ASP A 101 15.87 24.13 -0.26
CA ASP A 101 16.29 25.24 0.61
C ASP A 101 15.22 25.59 1.65
N LEU A 102 13.94 25.44 1.31
CA LEU A 102 12.81 25.57 2.23
C LEU A 102 12.66 24.37 3.18
N GLY A 103 13.30 23.23 2.88
CA GLY A 103 13.28 22.00 3.66
C GLY A 103 12.36 20.90 3.14
N TYR A 104 11.79 21.04 1.95
CA TYR A 104 10.92 20.01 1.35
C TYR A 104 11.72 18.74 1.02
N HIS A 105 11.03 17.60 1.08
CA HIS A 105 11.47 16.39 0.40
C HIS A 105 11.24 16.53 -1.10
N VAL A 106 12.27 16.40 -1.93
CA VAL A 106 12.12 16.46 -3.40
C VAL A 106 12.25 15.04 -3.97
N LEU A 107 11.26 14.61 -4.74
CA LEU A 107 11.25 13.28 -5.36
C LEU A 107 10.84 13.34 -6.84
N ALA A 108 11.57 12.60 -7.68
CA ALA A 108 11.21 12.36 -9.07
C ALA A 108 10.30 11.12 -9.18
N ALA A 109 9.23 11.21 -9.99
CA ALA A 109 8.09 10.29 -10.06
C ALA A 109 8.36 8.86 -10.61
N LYS A 110 9.54 8.27 -10.35
CA LYS A 110 9.85 6.86 -10.66
C LYS A 110 9.41 5.88 -9.56
N ALA A 111 9.14 6.33 -8.34
CA ALA A 111 8.90 5.46 -7.19
C ALA A 111 7.61 5.82 -6.41
N SER A 112 6.45 5.37 -6.90
CA SER A 112 5.17 5.50 -6.17
C SER A 112 5.22 4.85 -4.79
N SER A 113 6.02 3.79 -4.61
CA SER A 113 6.24 3.13 -3.34
C SER A 113 6.99 3.99 -2.32
N GLU A 114 7.97 4.78 -2.76
CA GLU A 114 8.77 5.66 -1.88
C GLU A 114 7.94 6.86 -1.41
N VAL A 115 7.08 7.41 -2.29
CA VAL A 115 6.11 8.44 -1.91
C VAL A 115 5.22 7.94 -0.77
N LEU A 116 4.63 6.75 -0.95
CA LEU A 116 3.77 6.14 0.05
C LEU A 116 4.52 5.80 1.35
N GLU A 117 5.76 5.33 1.29
CA GLU A 117 6.57 5.06 2.47
C GLU A 117 6.87 6.32 3.29
N ARG A 118 7.25 7.43 2.62
CA ARG A 118 7.50 8.73 3.27
C ARG A 118 6.24 9.33 3.88
N ILE A 119 5.12 9.12 3.22
CA ILE A 119 3.78 9.44 3.73
C ILE A 119 3.52 8.57 4.98
N PHE A 120 3.58 7.23 4.88
CA PHE A 120 3.24 6.34 6.00
C PHE A 120 4.19 6.45 7.20
N SER A 121 5.45 6.78 7.00
CA SER A 121 6.42 7.05 8.08
C SER A 121 6.22 8.41 8.75
N GLY A 122 5.30 9.25 8.28
CA GLY A 122 5.05 10.59 8.80
C GLY A 122 6.13 11.62 8.46
N GLN A 123 7.06 11.28 7.56
CA GLN A 123 8.06 12.22 7.04
C GLN A 123 7.42 13.28 6.16
N VAL A 124 6.35 12.92 5.45
CA VAL A 124 5.63 13.81 4.54
C VAL A 124 4.16 13.85 4.90
N GLU A 125 3.62 15.06 5.08
CA GLU A 125 2.23 15.34 5.46
C GLU A 125 1.49 16.23 4.44
N ALA A 126 2.18 16.69 3.39
CA ALA A 126 1.58 17.41 2.29
C ALA A 126 2.40 17.28 1.00
N ILE A 127 1.74 17.33 -0.16
CA ILE A 127 2.38 17.16 -1.46
C ILE A 127 2.07 18.34 -2.38
N LEU A 128 3.12 18.93 -2.97
CA LEU A 128 3.00 19.74 -4.16
C LEU A 128 3.42 18.89 -5.36
N GLY A 129 2.47 18.54 -6.21
CA GLY A 129 2.69 17.72 -7.40
C GLY A 129 2.75 18.57 -8.67
N ILE A 130 3.75 18.34 -9.50
CA ILE A 130 3.83 18.89 -10.86
C ILE A 130 3.71 17.71 -11.83
N ALA A 131 2.68 17.68 -12.66
CA ALA A 131 2.49 16.58 -13.61
C ALA A 131 1.54 16.95 -14.74
N THR A 132 1.44 16.08 -15.75
CA THR A 132 0.47 16.23 -16.82
C THR A 132 -0.96 16.06 -16.31
N LEU A 133 -1.91 16.70 -16.99
CA LEU A 133 -3.30 16.72 -16.57
C LEU A 133 -3.90 15.31 -16.40
N ASP A 134 -3.51 14.36 -17.25
CA ASP A 134 -3.96 12.97 -17.16
C ASP A 134 -3.48 12.25 -15.89
N VAL A 135 -2.28 12.59 -15.40
CA VAL A 135 -1.75 12.04 -14.15
C VAL A 135 -2.46 12.70 -12.97
N LEU A 136 -2.61 14.02 -13.00
CA LEU A 136 -3.23 14.79 -11.92
C LEU A 136 -4.70 14.40 -11.71
N GLU A 137 -5.49 14.28 -12.77
CA GLU A 137 -6.89 13.86 -12.66
C GLU A 137 -7.06 12.46 -12.07
N LYS A 138 -6.16 11.53 -12.42
CA LYS A 138 -6.13 10.18 -11.82
C LYS A 138 -5.73 10.23 -10.34
N ALA A 139 -4.93 11.23 -9.95
CA ALA A 139 -4.46 11.40 -8.59
C ALA A 139 -5.49 12.06 -7.67
N ILE A 140 -6.37 12.94 -8.17
CA ILE A 140 -7.41 13.62 -7.37
C ILE A 140 -8.23 12.60 -6.56
N ASP A 141 -8.73 11.54 -7.20
CA ASP A 141 -9.53 10.52 -6.51
C ASP A 141 -8.75 9.85 -5.37
N LYS A 142 -7.49 9.48 -5.65
CA LYS A 142 -6.62 8.80 -4.68
C LYS A 142 -6.25 9.69 -3.50
N ILE A 143 -6.00 10.97 -3.76
CA ILE A 143 -5.59 11.96 -2.76
C ILE A 143 -6.77 12.40 -1.90
N GLN A 144 -7.95 12.59 -2.50
CA GLN A 144 -9.19 12.85 -1.75
C GLN A 144 -9.49 11.70 -0.78
N MET A 145 -9.25 10.46 -1.20
CA MET A 145 -9.48 9.28 -0.37
C MET A 145 -8.57 9.20 0.85
N VAL A 146 -7.30 9.61 0.73
CA VAL A 146 -6.37 9.67 1.87
C VAL A 146 -6.38 11.01 2.58
N GLU A 147 -7.28 11.94 2.21
CA GLU A 147 -7.43 13.32 2.76
C GLU A 147 -6.09 14.07 2.94
N LEU A 148 -5.08 13.78 2.10
CA LEU A 148 -3.74 14.34 2.22
C LEU A 148 -3.72 15.74 1.57
N PRO A 149 -3.30 16.81 2.29
CA PRO A 149 -3.16 18.13 1.70
C PRO A 149 -2.30 18.10 0.44
N CYS A 150 -2.92 18.39 -0.69
CA CYS A 150 -2.24 18.34 -1.96
C CYS A 150 -2.56 19.54 -2.83
N LEU A 151 -1.50 20.12 -3.36
CA LEU A 151 -1.54 21.14 -4.38
C LEU A 151 -1.00 20.54 -5.67
N ALA A 152 -1.60 20.90 -6.78
CA ALA A 152 -1.23 20.38 -8.09
C ALA A 152 -0.97 21.52 -9.07
N ILE A 153 0.08 21.35 -9.87
CA ILE A 153 0.45 22.27 -10.95
C ILE A 153 0.36 21.47 -12.25
N PRO A 154 -0.66 21.74 -13.08
CA PRO A 154 -0.75 21.19 -14.42
C PRO A 154 0.48 21.58 -15.22
N ALA A 155 1.06 20.59 -15.88
CA ALA A 155 2.19 20.74 -16.78
C ALA A 155 1.87 20.11 -18.14
N GLU A 156 2.53 20.59 -19.19
CA GLU A 156 2.44 20.06 -20.55
C GLU A 156 3.82 19.64 -21.03
N ARG A 157 3.90 18.58 -21.85
CA ARG A 157 5.15 18.22 -22.52
C ARG A 157 5.18 18.88 -23.88
N ALA A 158 6.16 19.75 -24.10
CA ALA A 158 6.41 20.36 -25.40
C ALA A 158 6.98 19.34 -26.40
N ASP A 159 6.95 19.69 -27.69
CA ASP A 159 7.43 18.85 -28.79
C ASP A 159 8.93 18.48 -28.67
N ASP A 160 9.71 19.30 -27.95
CA ASP A 160 11.12 19.07 -27.64
C ASP A 160 11.33 18.17 -26.40
N GLY A 161 10.24 17.70 -25.78
CA GLY A 161 10.24 16.86 -24.59
C GLY A 161 10.36 17.61 -23.27
N GLN A 162 10.55 18.95 -23.29
CA GLN A 162 10.62 19.77 -22.08
C GLN A 162 9.25 19.92 -21.42
N LEU A 163 9.26 20.06 -20.09
CA LEU A 163 8.04 20.25 -19.31
C LEU A 163 7.73 21.75 -19.20
N GLN A 164 6.57 22.16 -19.73
CA GLN A 164 6.07 23.52 -19.61
C GLN A 164 5.05 23.61 -18.47
N PHE A 165 5.26 24.54 -17.55
CA PHE A 165 4.37 24.82 -16.42
C PHE A 165 4.58 26.26 -15.92
N ASP A 166 3.61 26.79 -15.17
CA ASP A 166 3.74 28.12 -14.54
C ASP A 166 4.67 28.05 -13.32
N ALA A 167 5.96 28.29 -13.55
CA ALA A 167 6.99 28.31 -12.51
C ALA A 167 6.75 29.42 -11.46
N SER A 168 6.10 30.53 -11.84
CA SER A 168 5.81 31.62 -10.91
C SER A 168 4.74 31.20 -9.88
N TRP A 169 3.72 30.48 -10.35
CA TRP A 169 2.70 29.89 -9.50
C TRP A 169 3.24 28.76 -8.64
N ALA A 170 4.14 27.94 -9.19
CA ALA A 170 4.83 26.90 -8.42
C ALA A 170 5.62 27.48 -7.24
N ARG A 171 6.37 28.56 -7.48
CA ARG A 171 7.07 29.29 -6.43
C ARG A 171 6.09 29.89 -5.41
N GLN A 172 4.94 30.40 -5.86
CA GLN A 172 3.92 30.92 -4.95
C GLN A 172 3.38 29.81 -4.02
N TRP A 173 3.11 28.61 -4.53
CA TRP A 173 2.67 27.48 -3.71
C TRP A 173 3.74 27.02 -2.72
N LEU A 174 4.99 26.88 -3.18
CA LEU A 174 6.11 26.45 -2.33
C LEU A 174 6.31 27.38 -1.13
N ASN A 175 6.13 28.69 -1.33
CA ASN A 175 6.35 29.70 -0.29
C ASN A 175 5.13 29.93 0.61
N GLN A 176 4.02 29.21 0.44
CA GLN A 176 2.87 29.39 1.33
C GLN A 176 3.18 28.95 2.76
N ALA A 177 3.05 29.88 3.68
CA ALA A 177 3.08 29.63 5.12
C ALA A 177 1.89 30.33 5.75
N ALA A 178 1.20 29.65 6.64
CA ALA A 178 0.23 30.23 7.56
C ALA A 178 0.80 30.17 8.99
N ASP A 179 0.43 31.13 9.84
CA ASP A 179 0.68 31.00 11.28
C ASP A 179 0.06 29.68 11.76
N CYS A 180 0.79 28.96 12.63
CA CYS A 180 0.49 27.61 13.10
C CYS A 180 -0.83 27.57 13.91
N VAL A 181 -1.96 27.77 13.25
CA VAL A 181 -3.28 27.52 13.81
C VAL A 181 -3.62 26.09 13.45
N ASN A 182 -3.37 25.18 14.38
CA ASN A 182 -3.75 23.75 14.38
C ASN A 182 -4.38 23.28 13.06
N SER A 183 -3.53 22.90 12.10
CA SER A 183 -3.90 22.44 10.75
C SER A 183 -4.57 21.08 10.72
N HIS A 184 -4.72 20.41 11.86
CA HIS A 184 -5.26 19.06 11.93
C HIS A 184 -6.80 18.99 11.84
N GLN A 185 -7.44 20.02 11.28
CA GLN A 185 -8.82 19.88 10.81
C GLN A 185 -8.84 19.07 9.50
N GLY A 186 -9.03 17.75 9.64
CA GLY A 186 -9.72 16.99 8.60
C GLY A 186 -9.01 15.78 8.01
N ASN A 187 -8.26 14.98 8.79
CA ASN A 187 -7.86 13.67 8.28
C ASN A 187 -7.69 12.60 9.36
N ARG A 188 -8.80 11.95 9.71
CA ARG A 188 -8.84 10.96 10.78
C ARG A 188 -8.10 9.67 10.37
N TYR A 189 -8.22 9.24 9.11
CA TYR A 189 -7.51 8.04 8.62
C TYR A 189 -6.00 8.23 8.59
N TRP A 190 -5.54 9.39 8.15
CA TRP A 190 -4.12 9.73 8.18
C TRP A 190 -3.55 9.72 9.59
N GLN A 191 -4.24 10.33 10.55
CA GLN A 191 -3.80 10.30 11.93
C GLN A 191 -3.75 8.87 12.46
N VAL A 192 -4.69 8.00 12.07
CA VAL A 192 -4.66 6.58 12.38
C VAL A 192 -3.49 5.87 11.69
N MET A 193 -3.14 6.22 10.44
CA MET A 193 -1.98 5.67 9.73
C MET A 193 -0.67 6.10 10.38
N GLN A 194 -0.54 7.38 10.74
CA GLN A 194 0.60 7.90 11.47
C GLN A 194 0.72 7.25 12.84
N ALA A 195 -0.40 7.07 13.56
CA ALA A 195 -0.41 6.33 14.81
C ALA A 195 0.04 4.87 14.60
N ALA A 196 -0.44 4.22 13.54
CA ALA A 196 -0.08 2.85 13.19
C ALA A 196 1.43 2.69 12.98
N ALA A 197 2.05 3.57 12.20
CA ALA A 197 3.49 3.55 11.95
C ALA A 197 4.31 4.00 13.17
N GLY A 198 3.84 5.05 13.87
CA GLY A 198 4.50 5.64 15.02
C GLY A 198 4.67 4.68 16.20
N MET A 199 3.78 3.70 16.36
CA MET A 199 3.92 2.65 17.39
C MET A 199 5.19 1.80 17.27
N PHE A 200 5.81 1.75 16.08
CA PHE A 200 7.02 0.97 15.80
C PHE A 200 8.29 1.81 15.87
N ALA A 201 8.18 3.13 16.10
CA ALA A 201 9.33 3.95 16.42
C ALA A 201 9.98 3.44 17.72
N PRO A 202 11.31 3.38 17.84
CA PRO A 202 11.99 2.71 18.96
C PRO A 202 11.55 3.16 20.36
N ASP A 203 11.26 4.46 20.53
CA ASP A 203 10.79 5.07 21.77
C ASP A 203 9.35 4.65 22.13
N GLN A 204 8.45 4.67 21.15
CA GLN A 204 7.06 4.26 21.32
C GLN A 204 6.96 2.75 21.53
N LEU A 205 7.70 1.98 20.74
CA LEU A 205 7.71 0.52 20.81
C LEU A 205 8.22 0.04 22.17
N GLY A 206 9.31 0.62 22.70
CA GLY A 206 9.81 0.28 24.04
C GLY A 206 8.85 0.65 25.18
N THR A 207 7.96 1.63 24.96
CA THR A 207 6.93 2.03 25.92
C THR A 207 5.73 1.07 25.88
N LEU A 208 5.24 0.76 24.68
CA LEU A 208 4.08 -0.10 24.44
C LEU A 208 4.39 -1.58 24.67
N VAL A 209 5.59 -2.01 24.27
CA VAL A 209 6.09 -3.38 24.39
C VAL A 209 7.29 -3.34 25.33
N ARG A 210 7.04 -3.44 26.64
CA ARG A 210 8.13 -3.38 27.62
C ARG A 210 9.02 -4.63 27.49
N PRO A 211 10.33 -4.47 27.20
CA PRO A 211 11.26 -5.59 27.19
C PRO A 211 11.35 -6.23 28.58
N ASP A 212 11.35 -7.56 28.65
CA ASP A 212 11.56 -8.25 29.93
C ASP A 212 13.05 -8.28 30.30
N ARG A 213 13.96 -8.09 29.33
CA ARG A 213 15.41 -8.09 29.53
C ARG A 213 16.00 -6.70 29.32
N LYS A 214 17.15 -6.45 29.97
CA LYS A 214 17.91 -5.22 29.75
C LYS A 214 18.74 -5.36 28.49
N TRP A 215 18.37 -4.60 27.47
CA TRP A 215 19.16 -4.31 26.28
C TRP A 215 18.73 -2.92 25.80
N ASP A 216 19.66 -2.17 25.21
CA ASP A 216 19.47 -0.75 24.93
C ASP A 216 18.80 -0.55 23.56
N ILE A 217 17.62 0.07 23.55
CA ILE A 217 16.89 0.49 22.34
C ILE A 217 17.27 1.94 21.95
N SER A 218 18.10 2.63 22.76
CA SER A 218 18.33 4.08 22.63
C SER A 218 19.18 4.46 21.41
N GLY A 219 18.50 4.69 20.29
CA GLY A 219 18.79 5.77 19.35
C GLY A 219 20.13 5.75 18.61
N GLN A 220 21.01 4.80 18.85
CA GLN A 220 22.02 4.43 17.85
C GLN A 220 21.27 3.64 16.79
N SER A 221 21.41 4.06 15.53
CA SER A 221 21.04 3.21 14.40
C SER A 221 21.61 1.82 14.67
N VAL A 222 20.79 0.85 15.06
CA VAL A 222 20.28 -0.28 14.28
C VAL A 222 21.13 -0.78 13.08
N GLY A 223 22.12 -0.03 12.61
CA GLY A 223 23.11 -0.39 11.61
C GLY A 223 24.18 -1.36 12.10
N ASP A 224 24.15 -1.83 13.35
CA ASP A 224 25.05 -2.89 13.79
C ASP A 224 24.39 -3.84 14.81
N VAL A 225 23.43 -4.63 14.34
CA VAL A 225 22.87 -5.77 15.10
C VAL A 225 23.98 -6.71 15.61
N ASP A 226 25.15 -6.74 14.97
CA ASP A 226 26.29 -7.52 15.44
C ASP A 226 26.87 -6.90 16.73
N GLN A 227 27.02 -5.57 16.81
CA GLN A 227 27.36 -4.89 18.07
C GLN A 227 26.29 -5.06 19.15
N LEU A 228 25.00 -5.09 18.78
CA LEU A 228 23.92 -5.37 19.72
C LEU A 228 24.08 -6.76 20.33
N LEU A 229 24.38 -7.78 19.52
CA LEU A 229 24.62 -9.14 19.99
C LEU A 229 25.92 -9.28 20.79
N GLU A 230 26.98 -8.57 20.43
CA GLU A 230 28.26 -8.57 21.18
C GLU A 230 28.12 -7.98 22.59
N ASN A 231 27.29 -6.94 22.74
CA ASN A 231 27.09 -6.25 24.01
C ASN A 231 25.89 -6.77 24.82
N THR A 232 25.07 -7.66 24.25
CA THR A 232 23.89 -8.22 24.90
C THR A 232 24.20 -9.60 25.48
N ALA A 233 23.75 -9.84 26.72
CA ALA A 233 23.83 -11.18 27.29
C ALA A 233 23.08 -12.18 26.41
N ALA A 234 23.63 -13.38 26.18
CA ALA A 234 23.05 -14.37 25.27
C ALA A 234 21.55 -14.66 25.50
N VAL A 235 21.08 -14.56 26.74
CA VAL A 235 19.67 -14.75 27.12
C VAL A 235 18.72 -13.65 26.63
N ALA A 236 19.25 -12.49 26.27
CA ALA A 236 18.50 -11.33 25.78
C ALA A 236 18.60 -11.16 24.26
N SER A 237 19.51 -11.88 23.58
CA SER A 237 19.74 -11.80 22.14
C SER A 237 18.47 -12.05 21.31
N THR A 238 17.65 -13.04 21.66
CA THR A 238 16.40 -13.33 20.94
C THR A 238 15.39 -12.20 21.05
N GLU A 239 15.21 -11.63 22.25
CA GLU A 239 14.29 -10.50 22.45
C GLU A 239 14.78 -9.27 21.68
N ALA A 240 16.09 -9.00 21.73
CA ALA A 240 16.70 -7.87 21.04
C ALA A 240 16.53 -7.95 19.51
N LEU A 241 16.77 -9.14 18.92
CA LEU A 241 16.56 -9.38 17.49
C LEU A 241 15.08 -9.27 17.08
N ALA A 242 14.18 -9.79 17.91
CA ALA A 242 12.73 -9.73 17.64
C ALA A 242 12.24 -8.27 17.58
N PHE A 243 12.69 -7.43 18.51
CA PHE A 243 12.31 -6.02 18.52
C PHE A 243 12.98 -5.21 17.42
N ASP A 244 14.25 -5.48 17.09
CA ASP A 244 14.93 -4.87 15.95
C ASP A 244 14.14 -5.13 14.65
N PHE A 245 13.78 -6.39 14.42
CA PHE A 245 12.98 -6.77 13.28
C PHE A 245 11.56 -6.17 13.30
N LEU A 246 10.96 -6.02 14.49
CA LEU A 246 9.66 -5.37 14.68
C LEU A 246 9.69 -3.87 14.37
N ALA A 247 10.76 -3.16 14.70
CA ALA A 247 10.93 -1.72 14.48
C ALA A 247 11.30 -1.36 13.02
N LYS A 248 11.75 -2.33 12.21
CA LYS A 248 12.23 -2.10 10.85
C LYS A 248 11.16 -2.38 9.78
N GLY A 249 11.06 -1.48 8.82
CA GLY A 249 10.37 -1.70 7.54
C GLY A 249 8.87 -2.02 7.64
N GLY A 250 8.25 -2.23 6.48
CA GLY A 250 6.83 -2.56 6.37
C GLY A 250 5.92 -1.33 6.23
N LYS A 251 4.76 -1.56 5.61
CA LYS A 251 3.73 -0.51 5.40
C LYS A 251 2.77 -0.38 6.60
N TYR A 252 2.95 -1.21 7.63
CA TYR A 252 2.11 -1.29 8.83
C TYR A 252 0.59 -1.35 8.53
N SER A 253 0.21 -1.96 7.40
CA SER A 253 -1.17 -1.96 6.92
C SER A 253 -2.12 -2.72 7.84
N ARG A 254 -1.66 -3.81 8.48
CA ARG A 254 -2.47 -4.61 9.40
C ARG A 254 -2.74 -3.89 10.74
N PRO A 255 -1.73 -3.27 11.39
CA PRO A 255 -1.95 -2.33 12.48
C PRO A 255 -2.92 -1.21 12.09
N PHE A 256 -2.70 -0.56 10.95
CA PHE A 256 -3.57 0.50 10.46
C PHE A 256 -5.03 0.03 10.35
N ILE A 257 -5.29 -1.11 9.70
CA ILE A 257 -6.65 -1.65 9.55
C ILE A 257 -7.31 -1.87 10.90
N THR A 258 -6.59 -2.42 11.87
CA THR A 258 -7.09 -2.66 13.23
C THR A 258 -7.51 -1.36 13.90
N LEU A 259 -6.63 -0.36 13.86
CA LEU A 259 -6.88 0.94 14.46
C LEU A 259 -7.98 1.71 13.72
N ALA A 260 -8.05 1.61 12.39
CA ALA A 260 -9.04 2.29 11.56
C ALA A 260 -10.44 1.71 11.76
N VAL A 261 -10.58 0.39 11.91
CA VAL A 261 -11.86 -0.22 12.26
C VAL A 261 -12.29 0.18 13.67
N TYR A 262 -11.37 0.16 14.63
CA TYR A 262 -11.65 0.64 15.99
C TYR A 262 -12.16 2.08 15.99
N ASP A 263 -11.43 2.98 15.32
CA ASP A 263 -11.76 4.39 15.22
C ASP A 263 -13.10 4.63 14.51
N ALA A 264 -13.32 3.99 13.36
CA ALA A 264 -14.55 4.11 12.57
C ALA A 264 -15.80 3.67 13.36
N LEU A 265 -15.69 2.67 14.24
CA LEU A 265 -16.80 2.14 15.03
C LEU A 265 -17.01 2.87 16.37
N THR A 266 -15.97 3.47 16.94
CA THR A 266 -16.07 4.16 18.24
C THR A 266 -16.41 5.64 18.13
N HIS A 267 -15.96 6.30 17.07
CA HIS A 267 -16.12 7.75 16.92
C HIS A 267 -17.11 8.15 15.81
N GLY A 268 -17.51 7.19 14.95
CA GLY A 268 -18.46 7.40 13.85
C GLY A 268 -17.99 8.46 12.84
N SER A 269 -18.84 8.80 11.87
CA SER A 269 -18.60 9.90 10.91
C SER A 269 -18.78 11.30 11.52
N SER A 270 -18.73 11.45 12.85
CA SER A 270 -19.14 12.69 13.52
C SER A 270 -18.09 13.80 13.34
N PRO A 271 -18.42 14.92 12.66
CA PRO A 271 -17.49 16.04 12.50
C PRO A 271 -17.25 16.83 13.79
N SER A 272 -17.89 16.45 14.90
CA SER A 272 -18.02 17.30 16.10
C SER A 272 -17.20 16.88 17.32
N ASN A 273 -16.47 15.76 17.29
CA ASN A 273 -15.54 15.42 18.36
C ASN A 273 -14.12 15.85 17.98
N SER A 274 -13.90 17.15 18.13
CA SER A 274 -12.68 17.90 17.85
C SER A 274 -11.60 17.69 18.92
N SER A 275 -11.29 16.45 19.31
CA SER A 275 -9.96 16.17 19.86
C SER A 275 -9.02 16.04 18.66
N LEU A 276 -8.06 16.98 18.57
CA LEU A 276 -7.15 17.15 17.45
C LEU A 276 -6.15 15.99 17.27
N ASP A 277 -6.07 15.09 18.24
CA ASP A 277 -5.27 13.85 18.23
C ASP A 277 -6.19 12.62 18.31
N VAL A 278 -5.85 11.56 17.55
CA VAL A 278 -6.44 10.23 17.74
C VAL A 278 -5.79 9.63 18.99
N ASP A 279 -6.37 9.94 20.16
CA ASP A 279 -5.93 9.35 21.42
C ASP A 279 -6.42 7.89 21.51
N LEU A 280 -5.61 6.98 20.93
CA LEU A 280 -5.86 5.55 20.96
C LEU A 280 -5.36 4.96 22.28
N PRO A 281 -6.18 4.20 23.03
CA PRO A 281 -5.73 3.52 24.24
C PRO A 281 -4.55 2.58 23.97
N ASP A 282 -3.61 2.49 24.92
CA ASP A 282 -2.40 1.69 24.72
C ASP A 282 -2.71 0.19 24.55
N GLU A 283 -3.79 -0.32 25.13
CA GLU A 283 -4.26 -1.69 24.93
C GLU A 283 -4.78 -1.95 23.51
N VAL A 284 -5.37 -0.94 22.86
CA VAL A 284 -5.78 -1.00 21.45
C VAL A 284 -4.53 -1.00 20.57
N LYS A 285 -3.55 -0.14 20.88
CA LYS A 285 -2.23 -0.10 20.22
C LYS A 285 -1.50 -1.44 20.35
N ARG A 286 -1.43 -2.03 21.54
CA ARG A 286 -0.80 -3.34 21.79
C ARG A 286 -1.48 -4.47 21.03
N ALA A 287 -2.81 -4.46 20.90
CA ALA A 287 -3.53 -5.42 20.06
C ALA A 287 -3.21 -5.26 18.57
N ALA A 288 -3.04 -4.02 18.07
CA ALA A 288 -2.58 -3.77 16.71
C ALA A 288 -1.12 -4.23 16.48
N ILE A 289 -0.23 -3.97 17.44
CA ILE A 289 1.16 -4.46 17.42
C ILE A 289 1.21 -5.98 17.44
N SER A 290 0.32 -6.66 18.19
CA SER A 290 0.22 -8.11 18.22
C SER A 290 0.05 -8.71 16.81
N ILE A 291 -0.80 -8.11 15.99
CA ILE A 291 -1.04 -8.57 14.61
C ILE A 291 0.21 -8.41 13.74
N GLU A 292 0.91 -7.28 13.83
CA GLU A 292 2.17 -7.09 13.10
C GLU A 292 3.27 -8.02 13.61
N THR A 293 3.26 -8.35 14.90
CA THR A 293 4.20 -9.29 15.50
C THR A 293 4.00 -10.69 14.90
N PHE A 294 2.76 -11.15 14.72
CA PHE A 294 2.48 -12.40 14.00
C PHE A 294 2.88 -12.33 12.52
N HIS A 295 2.60 -11.22 11.85
CA HIS A 295 3.00 -11.04 10.45
C HIS A 295 4.52 -11.12 10.28
N LYS A 296 5.27 -10.43 11.14
CA LYS A 296 6.73 -10.46 11.09
C LYS A 296 7.31 -11.80 11.50
N ALA A 297 6.69 -12.50 12.45
CA ALA A 297 7.04 -13.89 12.75
C ALA A 297 6.86 -14.79 11.51
N SER A 298 5.75 -14.65 10.79
CA SER A 298 5.52 -15.40 9.54
C SER A 298 6.56 -15.06 8.48
N LEU A 299 6.93 -13.79 8.30
CA LEU A 299 7.97 -13.39 7.34
C LEU A 299 9.33 -14.03 7.64
N ILE A 300 9.71 -14.16 8.92
CA ILE A 300 10.97 -14.82 9.29
C ILE A 300 10.94 -16.30 8.92
N HIS A 301 9.81 -16.98 9.11
CA HIS A 301 9.66 -18.38 8.75
C HIS A 301 9.56 -18.56 7.23
N ASP A 302 8.76 -17.72 6.56
CA ASP A 302 8.66 -17.68 5.09
C ASP A 302 10.04 -17.43 4.46
N ASP A 303 10.86 -16.52 5.02
CA ASP A 303 12.23 -16.27 4.55
C ASP A 303 13.07 -17.56 4.54
N ILE A 304 12.92 -18.41 5.56
CA ILE A 304 13.63 -19.69 5.67
C ILE A 304 13.09 -20.69 4.66
N GLU A 305 11.77 -20.79 4.55
CA GLU A 305 11.07 -21.76 3.70
C GLU A 305 11.27 -21.48 2.21
N ASP A 306 11.36 -20.21 1.84
CA ASP A 306 11.61 -19.74 0.47
C ASP A 306 13.10 -19.47 0.18
N ASP A 307 13.98 -19.62 1.18
CA ASP A 307 15.44 -19.41 1.07
C ASP A 307 15.80 -17.96 0.63
N ASP A 308 14.95 -16.99 1.00
CA ASP A 308 15.04 -15.58 0.62
C ASP A 308 16.36 -14.94 1.10
N GLN A 309 17.04 -14.20 0.22
CA GLN A 309 18.32 -13.57 0.55
C GLN A 309 18.17 -12.26 1.32
N TYR A 310 17.18 -11.45 0.95
CA TYR A 310 17.03 -10.08 1.43
C TYR A 310 15.59 -9.76 1.82
N ARG A 311 15.43 -8.99 2.90
CA ARG A 311 14.15 -8.45 3.39
C ARG A 311 14.39 -7.02 3.88
N TYR A 312 13.53 -6.09 3.45
CA TYR A 312 13.64 -4.66 3.78
C TYR A 312 15.00 -4.03 3.45
N GLY A 313 15.68 -4.53 2.41
CA GLY A 313 17.01 -4.04 2.00
C GLY A 313 18.18 -4.61 2.81
N GLU A 314 17.93 -5.47 3.79
CA GLU A 314 18.95 -6.15 4.61
C GLU A 314 18.94 -7.67 4.35
N LEU A 315 20.02 -8.37 4.72
CA LEU A 315 20.04 -9.84 4.70
C LEU A 315 18.95 -10.40 5.64
N THR A 316 18.26 -11.45 5.21
CA THR A 316 17.30 -12.16 6.07
C THR A 316 17.98 -12.75 7.29
N LEU A 317 17.23 -12.93 8.39
CA LEU A 317 17.78 -13.39 9.67
C LEU A 317 18.49 -14.75 9.54
N HIS A 318 17.97 -15.65 8.72
CA HIS A 318 18.55 -16.98 8.55
C HIS A 318 19.86 -16.95 7.73
N ARG A 319 20.00 -16.00 6.79
CA ARG A 319 21.26 -15.78 6.06
C ARG A 319 22.32 -15.11 6.93
N ARG A 320 21.90 -14.19 7.80
CA ARG A 320 22.82 -13.45 8.66
C ARG A 320 23.27 -14.23 9.90
N PHE A 321 22.33 -14.89 10.59
CA PHE A 321 22.59 -15.53 11.89
C PHE A 321 22.37 -17.05 11.90
N GLY A 322 22.00 -17.63 10.77
CA GLY A 322 21.72 -19.05 10.63
C GLY A 322 20.26 -19.41 10.94
N THR A 323 19.78 -20.46 10.29
CA THR A 323 18.41 -20.99 10.43
C THR A 323 17.99 -21.25 11.87
N PRO A 324 18.80 -21.87 12.76
CA PRO A 324 18.36 -22.16 14.12
C PRO A 324 17.99 -20.91 14.93
N LEU A 325 18.75 -19.81 14.76
CA LEU A 325 18.45 -18.58 15.48
C LEU A 325 17.20 -17.90 14.89
N ALA A 326 17.08 -17.87 13.57
CA ALA A 326 15.92 -17.28 12.90
C ALA A 326 14.60 -17.96 13.29
N ILE A 327 14.55 -19.30 13.32
CA ILE A 327 13.38 -20.06 13.82
C ILE A 327 13.04 -19.61 15.25
N ASN A 328 14.05 -19.57 16.14
CA ASN A 328 13.81 -19.23 17.54
C ASN A 328 13.34 -17.77 17.72
N VAL A 329 13.75 -16.83 16.86
CA VAL A 329 13.24 -15.45 16.86
C VAL A 329 11.78 -15.41 16.41
N GLY A 330 11.41 -16.14 15.35
CA GLY A 330 10.02 -16.25 14.91
C GLY A 330 9.12 -16.86 15.98
N ASP A 331 9.55 -17.95 16.63
CA ASP A 331 8.84 -18.58 17.76
C ASP A 331 8.67 -17.62 18.95
N PHE A 332 9.71 -16.84 19.27
CA PHE A 332 9.64 -15.81 20.31
C PHE A 332 8.59 -14.75 19.96
N MET A 333 8.55 -14.29 18.72
CA MET A 333 7.58 -13.29 18.25
C MET A 333 6.15 -13.83 18.30
N ILE A 334 5.91 -15.10 17.96
CA ILE A 334 4.58 -15.73 18.14
C ILE A 334 4.14 -15.65 19.61
N GLY A 335 5.01 -16.03 20.55
CA GLY A 335 4.72 -15.94 21.98
C GLY A 335 4.48 -14.50 22.45
N LEU A 336 5.28 -13.55 21.95
CA LEU A 336 5.14 -12.12 22.23
C LEU A 336 3.79 -11.59 21.74
N GLY A 337 3.35 -11.95 20.54
CA GLY A 337 2.08 -11.54 19.95
C GLY A 337 0.89 -11.87 20.87
N TYR A 338 0.76 -13.14 21.31
CA TYR A 338 -0.29 -13.52 22.26
C TYR A 338 -0.14 -12.83 23.61
N ARG A 339 1.10 -12.66 24.08
CA ARG A 339 1.40 -12.06 25.37
C ARG A 339 0.95 -10.60 25.45
N LEU A 340 1.11 -9.84 24.36
CA LEU A 340 0.66 -8.45 24.26
C LEU A 340 -0.82 -8.30 24.60
N VAL A 341 -1.67 -9.15 24.02
CA VAL A 341 -3.12 -9.12 24.28
C VAL A 341 -3.45 -9.69 25.67
N SER A 342 -2.85 -10.83 26.05
CA SER A 342 -3.19 -11.51 27.30
C SER A 342 -2.90 -10.67 28.55
N ARG A 343 -1.86 -9.82 28.51
CA ARG A 343 -1.47 -8.94 29.63
C ARG A 343 -2.42 -7.74 29.81
N ASP A 344 -3.30 -7.47 28.84
CA ASP A 344 -4.27 -6.37 28.88
C ASP A 344 -5.64 -6.77 29.45
N ALA A 345 -5.78 -7.97 30.01
CA ALA A 345 -7.06 -8.44 30.57
C ALA A 345 -7.63 -7.52 31.67
N GLY A 346 -6.77 -6.78 32.39
CA GLY A 346 -7.20 -5.80 33.38
C GLY A 346 -7.83 -4.54 32.78
N ALA A 347 -7.40 -4.11 31.59
CA ALA A 347 -7.90 -2.93 30.90
C ALA A 347 -9.08 -3.27 29.96
N LEU A 348 -8.94 -4.34 29.17
CA LEU A 348 -9.92 -4.76 28.16
C LEU A 348 -11.04 -5.64 28.74
N GLY A 349 -10.81 -6.32 29.86
CA GLY A 349 -11.69 -7.36 30.38
C GLY A 349 -11.38 -8.75 29.81
N THR A 350 -11.57 -9.78 30.63
CA THR A 350 -11.16 -11.16 30.33
C THR A 350 -11.88 -11.75 29.12
N GLN A 351 -13.16 -11.44 28.93
CA GLN A 351 -13.93 -11.92 27.79
C GLN A 351 -13.43 -11.31 26.46
N VAL A 352 -13.13 -10.01 26.46
CA VAL A 352 -12.60 -9.32 25.28
C VAL A 352 -11.26 -9.93 24.87
N VAL A 353 -10.36 -10.12 25.84
CA VAL A 353 -9.06 -10.75 25.62
C VAL A 353 -9.21 -12.18 25.11
N ALA A 354 -10.09 -12.99 25.71
CA ALA A 354 -10.30 -14.37 25.27
C ALA A 354 -10.77 -14.45 23.80
N GLU A 355 -11.71 -13.59 23.40
CA GLU A 355 -12.20 -13.54 22.03
C GLU A 355 -11.15 -13.01 21.03
N ILE A 356 -10.34 -12.01 21.42
CA ILE A 356 -9.23 -11.53 20.57
C ILE A 356 -8.18 -12.63 20.40
N LEU A 357 -7.82 -13.34 21.47
CA LEU A 357 -6.87 -14.46 21.39
C LEU A 357 -7.41 -15.60 20.51
N ASP A 358 -8.71 -15.90 20.58
CA ASP A 358 -9.36 -16.89 19.70
C ASP A 358 -9.28 -16.47 18.22
N ILE A 359 -9.59 -15.20 17.90
CA ILE A 359 -9.46 -14.65 16.54
C ILE A 359 -8.01 -14.78 16.04
N LEU A 360 -7.04 -14.40 16.86
CA LEU A 360 -5.62 -14.45 16.49
C LEU A 360 -5.13 -15.89 16.32
N ALA A 361 -5.56 -16.80 17.19
CA ALA A 361 -5.20 -18.22 17.11
C ALA A 361 -5.83 -18.90 15.88
N GLU A 362 -7.10 -18.63 15.58
CA GLU A 362 -7.78 -19.13 14.37
C GLU A 362 -7.07 -18.64 13.11
N ALA A 363 -6.70 -17.35 13.06
CA ALA A 363 -5.96 -16.78 11.95
C ALA A 363 -4.57 -17.41 11.80
N HIS A 364 -3.84 -17.60 12.90
CA HIS A 364 -2.53 -18.24 12.89
C HIS A 364 -2.61 -19.70 12.38
N VAL A 365 -3.54 -20.50 12.89
CA VAL A 365 -3.74 -21.88 12.42
C VAL A 365 -4.01 -21.91 10.91
N ARG A 366 -4.92 -21.06 10.42
CA ARG A 366 -5.25 -21.00 8.99
C ARG A 366 -4.07 -20.56 8.11
N LEU A 367 -3.25 -19.61 8.58
CA LEU A 367 -2.02 -19.21 7.89
C LEU A 367 -1.04 -20.37 7.79
N SER A 368 -0.82 -21.09 8.89
CA SER A 368 0.07 -22.27 8.92
C SER A 368 -0.47 -23.41 8.03
N GLU A 369 -1.79 -23.63 7.99
CA GLU A 369 -2.42 -24.57 7.07
C GLU A 369 -2.22 -24.17 5.61
N GLY A 370 -2.38 -22.88 5.29
CA GLY A 370 -2.14 -22.35 3.94
C GLY A 370 -0.70 -22.53 3.48
N GLN A 371 0.26 -22.13 4.32
CA GLN A 371 1.68 -22.28 4.04
C GLN A 371 2.08 -23.76 3.96
N GLY A 372 1.60 -24.59 4.89
CA GLY A 372 1.83 -26.04 4.88
C GLY A 372 1.25 -26.73 3.65
N ALA A 373 0.07 -26.29 3.17
CA ALA A 373 -0.52 -26.79 1.93
C ALA A 373 0.34 -26.43 0.72
N GLU A 374 0.86 -25.21 0.66
CA GLU A 374 1.78 -24.77 -0.40
C GLU A 374 3.06 -25.61 -0.43
N LEU A 375 3.72 -25.80 0.72
CA LEU A 375 4.93 -26.62 0.83
C LEU A 375 4.66 -28.08 0.44
N ALA A 376 3.56 -28.66 0.93
CA ALA A 376 3.17 -30.02 0.57
C ALA A 376 2.87 -30.17 -0.93
N TRP A 377 2.44 -29.09 -1.59
CA TRP A 377 2.24 -29.05 -3.04
C TRP A 377 3.56 -29.01 -3.80
N ARG A 378 4.53 -28.19 -3.37
CA ARG A 378 5.87 -28.12 -3.97
C ARG A 378 6.56 -29.50 -4.00
N GLU A 379 6.36 -30.29 -2.96
CA GLU A 379 6.91 -31.65 -2.83
C GLU A 379 6.11 -32.73 -3.59
N SER A 380 4.90 -32.42 -4.08
CA SER A 380 4.01 -33.43 -4.67
C SER A 380 4.22 -33.59 -6.18
N SER A 381 5.04 -34.57 -6.57
CA SER A 381 5.37 -34.89 -7.98
C SER A 381 4.26 -35.54 -8.82
N GLY A 382 2.98 -35.41 -8.46
CA GLY A 382 1.90 -36.08 -9.21
C GLY A 382 0.46 -35.62 -8.96
N LYS A 383 0.20 -34.64 -8.08
CA LYS A 383 -1.14 -34.09 -7.90
C LYS A 383 -1.44 -33.07 -9.01
N ARG A 384 -2.70 -33.04 -9.46
CA ARG A 384 -3.16 -32.06 -10.46
C ARG A 384 -3.77 -30.88 -9.73
N LEU A 385 -3.07 -29.75 -9.69
CA LEU A 385 -3.58 -28.51 -9.10
C LEU A 385 -4.77 -28.02 -9.93
N THR A 386 -5.94 -27.88 -9.31
CA THR A 386 -7.09 -27.22 -9.94
C THR A 386 -7.12 -25.74 -9.55
N PRO A 387 -7.78 -24.86 -10.33
CA PRO A 387 -7.93 -23.46 -9.93
C PRO A 387 -8.65 -23.30 -8.58
N ALA A 388 -9.58 -24.22 -8.25
CA ALA A 388 -10.26 -24.22 -6.96
C ALA A 388 -9.28 -24.50 -5.80
N ASP A 389 -8.37 -25.47 -5.96
CA ASP A 389 -7.35 -25.77 -4.95
C ASP A 389 -6.41 -24.57 -4.75
N ALA A 390 -5.97 -23.91 -5.83
CA ALA A 390 -5.12 -22.73 -5.75
C ALA A 390 -5.82 -21.55 -5.04
N ILE A 391 -7.10 -21.31 -5.36
CA ILE A 391 -7.91 -20.28 -4.69
C ILE A 391 -8.10 -20.60 -3.20
N GLU A 392 -8.27 -21.88 -2.83
CA GLU A 392 -8.36 -22.30 -1.44
C GLU A 392 -7.07 -22.00 -0.67
N ILE A 393 -5.90 -22.31 -1.26
CA ILE A 393 -4.59 -21.94 -0.68
C ILE A 393 -4.49 -20.42 -0.51
N TYR A 394 -4.92 -19.62 -1.49
CA TYR A 394 -4.87 -18.16 -1.41
C TYR A 394 -5.78 -17.60 -0.32
N ALA A 395 -6.95 -18.22 -0.14
CA ALA A 395 -7.87 -17.88 0.93
C ALA A 395 -7.29 -18.16 2.33
N LEU A 396 -6.29 -19.03 2.44
CA LEU A 396 -5.63 -19.38 3.70
C LEU A 396 -4.32 -18.60 3.93
N LYS A 397 -3.60 -18.20 2.89
CA LYS A 397 -2.29 -17.54 3.05
C LYS A 397 -2.35 -16.05 3.41
N THR A 398 -3.28 -15.31 2.81
CA THR A 398 -3.28 -13.84 2.93
C THR A 398 -4.52 -13.30 3.63
N SER A 399 -5.66 -13.92 3.40
CA SER A 399 -6.95 -13.47 3.95
C SER A 399 -7.05 -13.52 5.48
N PRO A 400 -6.52 -14.54 6.20
CA PRO A 400 -6.71 -14.62 7.64
C PRO A 400 -6.06 -13.47 8.42
N ALA A 401 -4.95 -12.91 7.93
CA ALA A 401 -4.32 -11.78 8.60
C ALA A 401 -5.13 -10.47 8.46
N PHE A 402 -5.73 -10.23 7.29
CA PHE A 402 -6.66 -9.12 7.08
C PHE A 402 -7.95 -9.31 7.89
N GLU A 403 -8.48 -10.54 7.90
CA GLU A 403 -9.63 -10.92 8.70
C GLU A 403 -9.38 -10.65 10.19
N ALA A 404 -8.25 -11.10 10.73
CA ALA A 404 -7.87 -10.85 12.12
C ALA A 404 -7.81 -9.35 12.43
N ALA A 405 -7.17 -8.54 11.58
CA ALA A 405 -7.10 -7.09 11.78
C ALA A 405 -8.49 -6.43 11.84
N LEU A 406 -9.39 -6.79 10.93
CA LEU A 406 -10.75 -6.27 10.91
C LEU A 406 -11.55 -6.71 12.15
N LEU A 407 -11.49 -8.00 12.50
CA LEU A 407 -12.25 -8.57 13.62
C LEU A 407 -11.73 -8.07 14.98
N VAL A 408 -10.41 -7.94 15.16
CA VAL A 408 -9.82 -7.41 16.38
C VAL A 408 -10.21 -5.95 16.57
N GLY A 409 -10.14 -5.12 15.52
CA GLY A 409 -10.61 -3.73 15.58
C GLY A 409 -12.09 -3.62 15.96
N ALA A 410 -12.94 -4.44 15.35
CA ALA A 410 -14.37 -4.49 15.67
C ALA A 410 -14.65 -4.99 17.10
N ARG A 411 -13.83 -5.93 17.58
CA ARG A 411 -13.95 -6.48 18.92
C ARG A 411 -13.55 -5.48 20.00
N LEU A 412 -12.49 -4.73 19.77
CA LEU A 412 -12.01 -3.65 20.64
C LEU A 412 -13.03 -2.51 20.72
N ALA A 413 -13.74 -2.23 19.62
CA ALA A 413 -14.83 -1.24 19.61
C ALA A 413 -16.12 -1.72 20.30
N GLY A 414 -16.22 -3.00 20.64
CA GLY A 414 -17.42 -3.60 21.24
C GLY A 414 -18.56 -3.90 20.26
N CYS A 415 -18.30 -3.91 18.95
CA CYS A 415 -19.31 -4.05 17.90
C CYS A 415 -19.14 -5.29 17.01
N ILE A 416 -18.47 -6.36 17.49
CA ILE A 416 -18.19 -7.54 16.65
C ILE A 416 -19.46 -8.33 16.26
N ASP A 417 -20.51 -8.27 17.08
CA ASP A 417 -21.74 -9.02 16.87
C ASP A 417 -22.45 -8.55 15.60
N GLY A 418 -22.75 -9.48 14.70
CA GLY A 418 -23.31 -9.19 13.37
C GLY A 418 -22.29 -8.70 12.33
N LEU A 419 -21.10 -8.23 12.75
CA LEU A 419 -20.02 -7.84 11.83
C LEU A 419 -19.07 -8.99 11.50
N ARG A 420 -19.00 -10.03 12.36
CA ARG A 420 -18.05 -11.14 12.19
C ARG A 420 -18.09 -11.76 10.79
N GLN A 421 -19.22 -12.33 10.38
CA GLN A 421 -19.31 -13.03 9.09
C GLN A 421 -19.13 -12.09 7.88
N PRO A 422 -19.75 -10.90 7.82
CA PRO A 422 -19.49 -9.94 6.74
C PRO A 422 -18.02 -9.52 6.61
N LEU A 423 -17.32 -9.28 7.73
CA LEU A 423 -15.90 -8.92 7.69
C LEU A 423 -15.02 -10.09 7.23
N ARG A 424 -15.38 -11.34 7.59
CA ARG A 424 -14.72 -12.55 7.06
C ARG A 424 -14.87 -12.67 5.55
N ASP A 425 -16.09 -12.53 5.05
CA ASP A 425 -16.37 -12.65 3.61
C ASP A 425 -15.71 -11.52 2.81
N PHE A 426 -15.65 -10.31 3.38
CA PHE A 426 -14.90 -9.18 2.81
C PHE A 426 -13.40 -9.51 2.73
N ALA A 427 -12.78 -9.90 3.85
CA ALA A 427 -11.35 -10.20 3.92
C ALA A 427 -10.94 -11.33 2.98
N LYS A 428 -11.77 -12.38 2.88
CA LYS A 428 -11.56 -13.50 1.95
C LYS A 428 -11.50 -13.02 0.50
N ASN A 429 -12.47 -12.22 0.07
CA ASN A 429 -12.52 -11.73 -1.30
C ASN A 429 -11.38 -10.76 -1.60
N LEU A 430 -11.08 -9.86 -0.68
CA LEU A 430 -9.96 -8.94 -0.79
C LEU A 430 -8.62 -9.69 -0.90
N GLY A 431 -8.40 -10.67 -0.02
CA GLY A 431 -7.16 -11.45 0.04
C GLY A 431 -6.94 -12.33 -1.19
N ILE A 432 -7.98 -12.99 -1.71
CA ILE A 432 -7.90 -13.77 -2.95
C ILE A 432 -7.54 -12.85 -4.12
N ALA A 433 -8.26 -11.74 -4.30
CA ALA A 433 -8.00 -10.80 -5.40
C ALA A 433 -6.59 -10.21 -5.33
N PHE A 434 -6.11 -9.88 -4.12
CA PHE A 434 -4.77 -9.37 -3.88
C PHE A 434 -3.68 -10.37 -4.29
N GLN A 435 -3.84 -11.65 -3.92
CA GLN A 435 -2.84 -12.66 -4.25
C GLN A 435 -2.77 -12.89 -5.77
N ILE A 436 -3.92 -12.98 -6.45
CA ILE A 436 -3.95 -13.10 -7.92
C ILE A 436 -3.28 -11.89 -8.60
N LEU A 437 -3.51 -10.68 -8.07
CA LEU A 437 -2.85 -9.47 -8.60
C LEU A 437 -1.33 -9.47 -8.37
N ASN A 438 -0.84 -10.00 -7.24
CA ASN A 438 0.60 -10.14 -7.01
C ASN A 438 1.21 -11.12 -8.00
N ASP A 439 0.60 -12.29 -8.19
CA ASP A 439 1.13 -13.26 -9.15
C ASP A 439 1.09 -12.69 -10.58
N LEU A 440 0.09 -11.87 -10.94
CA LEU A 440 0.03 -11.19 -12.24
C LEU A 440 1.12 -10.13 -12.39
N LYS A 441 1.49 -9.42 -11.32
CA LYS A 441 2.56 -8.40 -11.33
C LYS A 441 3.92 -9.00 -11.64
N ASP A 442 4.17 -10.25 -11.24
CA ASP A 442 5.40 -10.98 -11.57
C ASP A 442 5.60 -11.23 -13.07
N TRP A 443 4.56 -10.99 -13.89
CA TRP A 443 4.58 -11.07 -15.35
C TRP A 443 4.56 -9.69 -16.04
N SER A 444 4.60 -8.59 -15.29
CA SER A 444 4.59 -7.24 -15.87
C SER A 444 6.00 -6.75 -16.21
N GLU A 445 6.15 -6.00 -17.30
CA GLU A 445 7.46 -5.52 -17.79
C GLU A 445 8.04 -4.35 -16.97
N ASP A 446 7.27 -3.79 -16.02
CA ASP A 446 7.56 -2.55 -15.30
C ASP A 446 8.16 -2.75 -13.89
N THR A 447 8.58 -3.98 -13.55
CA THR A 447 9.25 -4.23 -12.27
C THR A 447 10.71 -3.78 -12.36
N GLY A 448 11.07 -2.71 -11.63
CA GLY A 448 12.46 -2.24 -11.47
C GLY A 448 13.45 -3.29 -10.96
N ASN A 449 12.98 -4.45 -10.48
CA ASN A 449 13.79 -5.64 -10.23
C ASN A 449 13.79 -6.57 -11.45
N LYS A 450 14.68 -6.29 -12.40
CA LYS A 450 14.93 -7.10 -13.61
C LYS A 450 15.46 -8.52 -13.34
N LEU A 451 15.68 -8.92 -12.10
CA LEU A 451 16.47 -10.12 -11.83
C LEU A 451 15.71 -11.44 -11.93
N LEU A 452 14.38 -11.49 -11.76
CA LEU A 452 13.61 -12.75 -11.89
C LEU A 452 12.12 -12.50 -12.23
N GLN A 453 11.80 -12.13 -13.48
CA GLN A 453 10.40 -12.22 -13.94
C GLN A 453 9.94 -13.68 -13.89
N GLY A 454 8.71 -13.97 -13.47
CA GLY A 454 8.20 -15.35 -13.41
C GLY A 454 8.89 -16.29 -12.41
N GLY A 455 9.56 -15.74 -11.39
CA GLY A 455 10.25 -16.50 -10.34
C GLY A 455 9.37 -17.58 -9.67
N ASP A 456 8.08 -17.30 -9.52
CA ASP A 456 7.08 -18.23 -8.98
C ASP A 456 6.94 -19.52 -9.79
N VAL A 457 7.07 -19.44 -11.12
CA VAL A 457 7.02 -20.64 -11.98
C VAL A 457 8.32 -21.42 -11.91
N THR A 458 9.46 -20.74 -11.86
CA THR A 458 10.76 -21.40 -11.68
C THR A 458 10.91 -22.03 -10.28
N GLY A 459 10.23 -21.49 -9.27
CA GLY A 459 10.18 -22.01 -7.91
C GLY A 459 9.09 -23.07 -7.65
N GLY A 460 8.31 -23.45 -8.68
CA GLY A 460 7.29 -24.49 -8.56
C GLY A 460 6.11 -24.13 -7.65
N ARG A 461 5.82 -22.84 -7.45
CA ARG A 461 4.72 -22.40 -6.58
C ARG A 461 3.35 -22.77 -7.19
N PRO A 462 2.38 -23.25 -6.38
CA PRO A 462 1.06 -23.67 -6.84
C PRO A 462 0.14 -22.48 -7.12
N THR A 463 0.45 -21.71 -8.16
CA THR A 463 -0.32 -20.49 -8.48
C THR A 463 -1.63 -20.76 -9.23
N VAL A 464 -2.60 -19.86 -9.12
CA VAL A 464 -3.84 -19.95 -9.91
C VAL A 464 -3.55 -19.82 -11.40
N LEU A 465 -2.52 -19.05 -11.79
CA LEU A 465 -2.09 -18.89 -13.17
C LEU A 465 -1.67 -20.25 -13.75
N TRP A 466 -0.87 -20.99 -12.99
CA TRP A 466 -0.45 -22.35 -13.35
C TRP A 466 -1.62 -23.30 -13.48
N ALA A 467 -2.54 -23.28 -12.51
CA ALA A 467 -3.73 -24.13 -12.53
C ALA A 467 -4.63 -23.86 -13.75
N LEU A 468 -4.85 -22.59 -14.09
CA LEU A 468 -5.60 -22.17 -15.28
C LEU A 468 -4.91 -22.60 -16.57
N ALA A 469 -3.57 -22.54 -16.63
CA ALA A 469 -2.80 -23.01 -17.78
C ALA A 469 -2.97 -24.52 -17.95
N LEU A 470 -2.82 -25.31 -16.88
CA LEU A 470 -3.01 -26.76 -16.93
C LEU A 470 -4.44 -27.15 -17.35
N GLU A 471 -5.44 -26.40 -16.92
CA GLU A 471 -6.84 -26.62 -17.30
C GLU A 471 -7.08 -26.28 -18.78
N GLY A 472 -6.60 -25.13 -19.25
CA GLY A 472 -6.86 -24.61 -20.60
C GLY A 472 -6.02 -25.22 -21.71
N LEU A 473 -4.84 -25.78 -21.40
CA LEU A 473 -3.93 -26.31 -22.42
C LEU A 473 -4.31 -27.73 -22.91
N PRO A 474 -4.13 -28.00 -24.22
CA PRO A 474 -4.15 -29.36 -24.78
C PRO A 474 -3.10 -30.29 -24.13
N PRO A 475 -3.28 -31.63 -24.20
CA PRO A 475 -2.38 -32.58 -23.53
C PRO A 475 -0.89 -32.46 -23.90
N ALA A 476 -0.56 -32.07 -25.13
CA ALA A 476 0.83 -31.89 -25.55
C ALA A 476 1.46 -30.67 -24.89
N ASP A 477 0.79 -29.51 -24.97
CA ASP A 477 1.25 -28.27 -24.37
C ASP A 477 1.29 -28.35 -22.84
N ARG A 478 0.36 -29.08 -22.23
CA ARG A 478 0.36 -29.34 -20.77
C ARG A 478 1.63 -30.07 -20.33
N ARG A 479 2.04 -31.10 -21.07
CA ARG A 479 3.30 -31.80 -20.78
C ARG A 479 4.49 -30.88 -20.96
N SER A 480 4.52 -30.10 -22.04
CA SER A 480 5.57 -29.11 -22.26
C SER A 480 5.66 -28.10 -21.12
N LEU A 481 4.52 -27.62 -20.59
CA LEU A 481 4.48 -26.72 -19.44
C LEU A 481 5.08 -27.39 -18.18
N GLN A 482 4.69 -28.64 -17.90
CA GLN A 482 5.19 -29.40 -16.75
C GLN A 482 6.70 -29.70 -16.85
N ASP A 483 7.19 -30.07 -18.04
CA ASP A 483 8.60 -30.33 -18.30
C ASP A 483 9.46 -29.06 -18.10
N LEU A 484 8.90 -27.87 -18.37
CA LEU A 484 9.59 -26.61 -18.15
C LEU A 484 9.82 -26.29 -16.66
N VAL A 485 9.06 -26.85 -15.72
CA VAL A 485 9.20 -26.57 -14.27
C VAL A 485 9.97 -27.67 -13.53
N GLY A 486 10.05 -28.88 -14.10
CA GLY A 486 10.73 -30.02 -13.49
C GLY A 486 12.22 -30.20 -13.83
N MET A 487 12.80 -29.35 -14.68
CA MET A 487 14.22 -29.42 -15.03
C MET A 487 15.06 -28.51 -14.13
N GLU A 488 16.28 -28.96 -13.75
CA GLU A 488 17.31 -28.05 -13.22
C GLU A 488 17.39 -26.82 -14.12
N PRO A 489 17.51 -25.59 -13.56
CA PRO A 489 17.34 -24.35 -14.30
C PRO A 489 18.22 -24.41 -15.55
N PRO A 490 17.64 -24.26 -16.77
CA PRO A 490 18.42 -24.31 -17.98
C PRO A 490 19.43 -23.16 -17.99
N LEU A 491 20.46 -23.29 -18.82
CA LEU A 491 21.49 -22.27 -19.09
C LEU A 491 20.95 -20.88 -19.53
N ASP A 492 19.62 -20.71 -19.65
CA ASP A 492 18.96 -19.46 -20.06
C ASP A 492 17.52 -19.36 -19.47
N ALA A 493 17.39 -18.68 -18.31
CA ALA A 493 16.13 -18.48 -17.60
C ALA A 493 15.13 -17.59 -18.36
N GLU A 494 15.63 -16.63 -19.15
CA GLU A 494 14.78 -15.72 -19.93
C GLU A 494 13.99 -16.49 -21.01
N LEU A 495 14.65 -17.43 -21.68
CA LEU A 495 14.00 -18.28 -22.69
C LEU A 495 12.93 -19.19 -22.09
N GLN A 496 13.11 -19.65 -20.85
CA GLN A 496 12.13 -20.47 -20.13
C GLN A 496 10.89 -19.65 -19.78
N ILE A 497 11.06 -18.44 -19.23
CA ILE A 497 9.97 -17.51 -18.90
C ILE A 497 9.15 -17.17 -20.14
N GLU A 498 9.81 -16.85 -21.25
CA GLU A 498 9.15 -16.53 -22.52
C GLU A 498 8.32 -17.72 -23.07
N ARG A 499 8.82 -18.96 -22.92
CA ARG A 499 8.06 -20.15 -23.31
C ARG A 499 6.83 -20.36 -22.43
N VAL A 500 6.94 -20.15 -21.12
CA VAL A 500 5.80 -20.23 -20.21
C VAL A 500 4.78 -19.14 -20.53
N ARG A 501 5.23 -17.90 -20.79
CA ARG A 501 4.35 -16.79 -21.18
C ARG A 501 3.51 -17.15 -22.40
N ARG A 502 4.12 -17.70 -23.47
CA ARG A 502 3.37 -18.13 -24.67
C ARG A 502 2.33 -19.21 -24.39
N LEU A 503 2.63 -20.13 -23.48
CA LEU A 503 1.68 -21.16 -23.06
C LEU A 503 0.53 -20.55 -22.24
N TYR A 504 0.82 -19.57 -21.39
CA TYR A 504 -0.18 -18.81 -20.63
C TYR A 504 -1.09 -17.99 -21.54
N GLU A 505 -0.52 -17.32 -22.55
CA GLU A 505 -1.28 -16.61 -23.59
C GLU A 505 -2.17 -17.56 -24.39
N LYS A 506 -1.65 -18.73 -24.80
CA LYS A 506 -2.41 -19.74 -25.53
C LYS A 506 -3.60 -20.27 -24.73
N ALA A 507 -3.48 -20.35 -23.40
CA ALA A 507 -4.53 -20.78 -22.49
C ALA A 507 -5.40 -19.65 -21.94
N ASP A 508 -5.16 -18.41 -22.37
CA ASP A 508 -5.87 -17.20 -21.93
C ASP A 508 -5.81 -17.00 -20.41
N VAL A 509 -4.67 -17.33 -19.80
CA VAL A 509 -4.48 -17.33 -18.34
C VAL A 509 -4.59 -15.92 -17.76
N PHE A 510 -4.03 -14.93 -18.45
CA PHE A 510 -4.00 -13.55 -17.96
C PHE A 510 -5.40 -12.93 -17.90
N GLU A 511 -6.22 -13.07 -18.95
CA GLU A 511 -7.59 -12.53 -18.93
C GLU A 511 -8.48 -13.30 -17.95
N LYS A 512 -8.37 -14.62 -17.88
CA LYS A 512 -9.10 -15.41 -16.87
C LYS A 512 -8.76 -15.02 -15.44
N SER A 513 -7.47 -14.79 -15.16
CA SER A 513 -7.01 -14.34 -13.84
C SER A 513 -7.55 -12.94 -13.51
N LEU A 514 -7.54 -12.01 -14.47
CA LEU A 514 -8.17 -10.70 -14.30
C LEU A 514 -9.67 -10.77 -14.11
N GLN A 515 -10.35 -11.71 -14.78
CA GLN A 515 -11.78 -11.94 -14.56
C GLN A 515 -12.05 -12.41 -13.12
N LEU A 516 -11.23 -13.31 -12.57
CA LEU A 516 -11.31 -13.72 -11.16
C LEU A 516 -11.09 -12.53 -10.21
N VAL A 517 -10.08 -11.68 -10.49
CA VAL A 517 -9.85 -10.45 -9.71
C VAL A 517 -11.09 -9.55 -9.74
N ARG A 518 -11.68 -9.31 -10.92
CA ARG A 518 -12.91 -8.49 -11.06
C ARG A 518 -14.08 -9.08 -10.27
N GLN A 519 -14.25 -10.40 -10.30
CA GLN A 519 -15.31 -11.10 -9.55
C GLN A 519 -15.15 -10.93 -8.04
N HIS A 520 -13.96 -11.24 -7.51
CA HIS A 520 -13.70 -11.12 -6.08
C HIS A 520 -13.74 -9.66 -5.60
N ARG A 521 -13.23 -8.72 -6.40
CA ARG A 521 -13.37 -7.29 -6.14
C ARG A 521 -14.84 -6.87 -6.05
N GLN A 522 -15.67 -7.27 -7.01
CA GLN A 522 -17.09 -6.95 -7.00
C GLN A 522 -17.79 -7.52 -5.76
N GLN A 523 -17.43 -8.74 -5.33
CA GLN A 523 -17.96 -9.33 -4.10
C GLN A 523 -17.54 -8.52 -2.86
N ALA A 524 -16.26 -8.12 -2.76
CA ALA A 524 -15.78 -7.27 -1.67
C ALA A 524 -16.50 -5.91 -1.64
N GLU A 525 -16.69 -5.26 -2.79
CA GLU A 525 -17.40 -3.98 -2.91
C GLU A 525 -18.88 -4.11 -2.51
N GLN A 526 -19.56 -5.19 -2.91
CA GLN A 526 -20.94 -5.45 -2.51
C GLN A 526 -21.08 -5.67 -1.00
N ILE A 527 -20.16 -6.44 -0.41
CA ILE A 527 -20.13 -6.68 1.03
C ILE A 527 -19.86 -5.36 1.78
N ALA A 528 -18.87 -4.58 1.34
CA ALA A 528 -18.55 -3.28 1.90
C ALA A 528 -19.77 -2.34 1.87
N ALA A 529 -20.46 -2.25 0.73
CA ALA A 529 -21.64 -1.41 0.56
C ALA A 529 -22.81 -1.79 1.48
N ALA A 530 -22.89 -3.04 1.94
CA ALA A 530 -23.95 -3.52 2.81
C ALA A 530 -23.75 -3.13 4.30
N PHE A 531 -22.60 -2.58 4.69
CA PHE A 531 -22.36 -2.18 6.08
C PHE A 531 -23.20 -0.95 6.50
N PRO A 532 -23.86 -1.00 7.67
CA PRO A 532 -24.77 0.05 8.10
C PRO A 532 -24.04 1.33 8.53
N ALA A 533 -22.84 1.22 9.10
CA ALA A 533 -22.04 2.37 9.51
C ALA A 533 -21.32 2.99 8.30
N ASP A 534 -21.58 4.27 8.02
CA ASP A 534 -20.98 4.98 6.88
C ASP A 534 -19.44 5.05 6.99
N SER A 535 -18.90 5.29 8.18
CA SER A 535 -17.45 5.30 8.44
C SER A 535 -16.79 3.96 8.07
N LEU A 536 -17.34 2.85 8.54
CA LEU A 536 -16.83 1.51 8.22
C LEU A 536 -16.99 1.17 6.74
N ARG A 537 -18.11 1.55 6.11
CA ARG A 537 -18.32 1.37 4.67
C ARG A 537 -17.23 2.08 3.85
N MET A 538 -16.94 3.34 4.17
CA MET A 538 -15.90 4.12 3.49
C MET A 538 -14.51 3.50 3.70
N LEU A 539 -14.20 3.03 4.91
CA LEU A 539 -12.95 2.32 5.18
C LEU A 539 -12.80 1.06 4.32
N LEU A 540 -13.84 0.22 4.24
CA LEU A 540 -13.77 -1.02 3.45
C LEU A 540 -13.66 -0.74 1.94
N GLN A 541 -14.32 0.31 1.45
CA GLN A 541 -14.16 0.78 0.07
C GLN A 541 -12.71 1.24 -0.18
N TYR A 542 -12.17 2.06 0.73
CA TYR A 542 -10.78 2.51 0.68
C TYR A 542 -9.80 1.34 0.65
N LEU A 543 -9.95 0.36 1.54
CA LEU A 543 -9.10 -0.83 1.56
C LEU A 543 -9.20 -1.61 0.24
N THR A 544 -10.38 -1.71 -0.36
CA THR A 544 -10.57 -2.36 -1.65
C THR A 544 -9.80 -1.64 -2.76
N ASP A 545 -9.89 -0.30 -2.81
CA ASP A 545 -9.22 0.50 -3.84
C ASP A 545 -7.70 0.52 -3.68
N CYS A 546 -7.21 0.62 -2.44
CA CYS A 546 -5.77 0.65 -2.16
C CYS A 546 -5.10 -0.71 -2.32
N VAL A 547 -5.74 -1.80 -1.87
CA VAL A 547 -5.15 -3.14 -1.94
C VAL A 547 -5.26 -3.71 -3.35
N LEU A 548 -6.35 -3.44 -4.07
CA LEU A 548 -6.61 -3.94 -5.43
C LEU A 548 -6.37 -2.88 -6.52
N GLU A 549 -5.34 -2.06 -6.33
CA GLU A 549 -4.99 -0.99 -7.27
C GLU A 549 -4.89 -1.53 -8.72
N ARG A 550 -5.39 -0.75 -9.69
CA ARG A 550 -5.51 -1.18 -11.09
C ARG A 550 -4.14 -1.46 -11.70
N THR A 551 -3.78 -2.73 -11.84
CA THR A 551 -2.72 -3.15 -12.75
C THR A 551 -3.25 -3.03 -14.18
N GLU A 552 -2.74 -2.08 -14.96
CA GLU A 552 -2.94 -2.09 -16.42
C GLU A 552 -2.24 -3.34 -16.99
N LEU A 553 -2.89 -4.03 -17.92
CA LEU A 553 -2.37 -5.23 -18.58
C LEU A 553 -0.97 -4.96 -19.17
N PRO A 554 -0.04 -5.93 -19.18
CA PRO A 554 1.11 -5.84 -20.08
C PRO A 554 0.57 -5.74 -21.52
N ALA A 555 0.98 -4.69 -22.24
CA ALA A 555 0.59 -4.53 -23.62
C ALA A 555 1.08 -5.76 -24.41
N ALA A 556 0.18 -6.40 -25.16
CA ALA A 556 0.59 -7.43 -26.11
C ALA A 556 1.50 -6.77 -27.14
N ASN A 557 2.82 -6.97 -27.01
CA ASN A 557 3.74 -6.60 -28.06
C ASN A 557 3.39 -7.41 -29.31
N VAL A 558 2.76 -6.75 -30.28
CA VAL A 558 2.72 -7.22 -31.65
C VAL A 558 4.16 -7.27 -32.11
N SER A 559 4.78 -8.45 -32.01
CA SER A 559 6.14 -8.68 -32.45
C SER A 559 6.26 -8.22 -33.91
N SER A 560 7.06 -7.18 -34.15
CA SER A 560 7.55 -6.87 -35.49
C SER A 560 8.18 -8.13 -36.08
N PRO A 561 7.86 -8.50 -37.33
CA PRO A 561 8.42 -9.71 -37.93
C PRO A 561 9.94 -9.58 -37.99
N LEU A 562 10.64 -10.57 -37.44
CA LEU A 562 12.09 -10.71 -37.54
C LEU A 562 12.51 -10.61 -39.02
N PRO A 563 13.62 -9.92 -39.35
CA PRO A 563 14.09 -9.85 -40.71
C PRO A 563 14.47 -11.25 -41.18
N VAL A 564 13.83 -11.70 -42.27
CA VAL A 564 14.20 -12.91 -42.99
C VAL A 564 15.60 -12.68 -43.57
N GLY A 565 16.60 -13.27 -42.93
CA GLY A 565 17.95 -13.35 -43.49
C GLY A 565 17.92 -14.19 -44.75
N THR A 566 18.13 -13.56 -45.90
CA THR A 566 18.44 -14.22 -47.17
C THR A 566 19.80 -14.89 -47.07
N VAL A 567 19.85 -16.19 -47.41
CA VAL A 567 21.07 -16.87 -47.87
C VAL A 567 21.46 -16.35 -49.24
#